data_AF-A0A8T5TSZ9-F1
#
_entry.id   AF-A0A8T5TSZ9-F1
#
_cell.length_a   1.000
_cell.length_b   1.000
_cell.length_c   1.000
_cell.angle_alpha   90.00
_cell.angle_beta   90.00
_cell.angle_gamma   90.00
#
_symmetry.space_group_name_H-M   'P 1'
#
loop_
_entity.id
_entity.type
_entity.pdbx_description
1 polymer ?
#
loop_
_entity_poly.entity_id
_entity_poly.type
_entity_poly.pdbx_seq_one_letter_code
_entity_poly.pdbx_strand_id
1 'polypeptide(L)'
;MVHSEAENTEIIEKISRDVIDHLISNPGTSRQKITNIKGRIGKKYNFNKVIKNATILDFATEEEKQIITQILKRRITRTISGVSVIAIMTKLLPCPGNCVYCPGQDSQPDQKVAQSYTGHEPAAMRSIYNNYDPYKQVQSRIRDLEAIGHIVDKIEFF
;
A
#
# COMPACT_ATOMS: atom_id res chain seq x y z
N MET A 1 -20.59 17.03 11.14
CA MET A 1 -20.05 16.01 10.20
C MET A 1 -19.19 14.95 10.89
N VAL A 2 -19.17 14.84 12.23
CA VAL A 2 -18.28 13.92 12.98
C VAL A 2 -18.93 12.54 13.23
N HIS A 3 -20.27 12.44 13.17
CA HIS A 3 -20.98 11.19 13.49
C HIS A 3 -20.80 10.08 12.44
N SER A 4 -20.58 10.41 11.16
CA SER A 4 -20.45 9.40 10.09
C SER A 4 -19.07 8.75 10.00
N GLU A 5 -18.00 9.39 10.48
CA GLU A 5 -16.64 8.83 10.44
C GLU A 5 -16.39 7.88 11.61
N ALA A 6 -16.88 8.22 12.80
CA ALA A 6 -16.78 7.38 13.99
C ALA A 6 -17.54 6.05 13.81
N GLU A 7 -18.77 6.12 13.29
CA GLU A 7 -19.63 4.95 13.06
C GLU A 7 -19.03 4.00 11.98
N ASN A 8 -18.43 4.56 10.94
CA ASN A 8 -17.70 3.76 9.94
C ASN A 8 -16.42 3.12 10.53
N THR A 9 -15.75 3.79 11.46
CA THR A 9 -14.52 3.26 12.08
C THR A 9 -14.84 2.08 12.98
N GLU A 10 -15.91 2.17 13.78
CA GLU A 10 -16.35 1.08 14.66
C GLU A 10 -16.81 -0.15 13.85
N ILE A 11 -17.48 0.06 12.71
CA ILE A 11 -17.85 -1.03 11.79
C ILE A 11 -16.61 -1.70 11.20
N ILE A 12 -15.62 -0.91 10.76
CA ILE A 12 -14.37 -1.42 10.18
C ILE A 12 -13.60 -2.24 11.22
N GLU A 13 -13.54 -1.79 12.47
CA GLU A 13 -12.91 -2.52 13.57
C GLU A 13 -13.58 -3.88 13.79
N LYS A 14 -14.91 -3.91 13.94
CA LYS A 14 -15.68 -5.16 14.12
C LYS A 14 -15.47 -6.15 12.96
N ILE A 15 -15.52 -5.67 11.72
CA ILE A 15 -15.25 -6.53 10.55
C ILE A 15 -13.80 -7.04 10.58
N SER A 16 -12.84 -6.20 10.95
CA SER A 16 -11.43 -6.57 10.97
C SER A 16 -11.16 -7.66 12.01
N ARG A 17 -11.70 -7.52 13.24
CA ARG A 17 -11.61 -8.54 14.29
C ARG A 17 -12.26 -9.86 13.85
N ASP A 18 -13.47 -9.83 13.31
CA ASP A 18 -14.15 -11.03 12.80
C ASP A 18 -13.34 -11.75 11.71
N VAL A 19 -12.68 -10.99 10.83
CA VAL A 19 -11.81 -11.55 9.79
C VAL A 19 -10.57 -12.19 10.41
N ILE A 20 -9.94 -11.53 11.38
CA ILE A 20 -8.75 -12.03 12.10
C ILE A 20 -9.08 -13.37 12.78
N ASP A 21 -10.14 -13.40 13.59
CA ASP A 21 -10.56 -14.59 14.35
C ASP A 21 -10.85 -15.78 13.42
N HIS A 22 -11.50 -15.51 12.28
CA HIS A 22 -11.79 -16.53 11.28
C HIS A 22 -10.50 -17.06 10.62
N LEU A 23 -9.54 -16.19 10.30
CA LEU A 23 -8.29 -16.61 9.68
C LEU A 23 -7.38 -17.39 10.63
N ILE A 24 -7.39 -17.05 11.93
CA ILE A 24 -6.63 -17.78 12.97
C ILE A 24 -7.23 -19.15 13.22
N SER A 25 -8.56 -19.25 13.26
CA SER A 25 -9.27 -20.53 13.43
C SER A 25 -9.11 -21.46 12.22
N ASN A 26 -8.83 -20.90 11.04
CA ASN A 26 -8.73 -21.64 9.77
C ASN A 26 -7.42 -21.29 9.01
N PRO A 27 -6.24 -21.67 9.53
CA PRO A 27 -4.94 -21.27 8.97
C PRO A 27 -4.68 -21.84 7.56
N GLY A 28 -5.36 -22.93 7.17
CA GLY A 28 -5.27 -23.54 5.85
C GLY A 28 -6.10 -22.86 4.74
N THR A 29 -6.62 -21.66 4.99
CA THR A 29 -7.51 -20.99 4.03
C THR A 29 -6.78 -20.60 2.75
N SER A 30 -7.23 -21.15 1.61
CA SER A 30 -6.68 -20.79 0.29
C SER A 30 -6.86 -19.30 0.00
N ARG A 31 -5.80 -18.68 -0.54
CA ARG A 31 -5.74 -17.25 -0.90
C ARG A 31 -6.90 -16.79 -1.77
N GLN A 32 -7.35 -17.64 -2.68
CA GLN A 32 -8.47 -17.36 -3.59
C GLN A 32 -9.78 -17.15 -2.84
N LYS A 33 -9.94 -17.79 -1.66
CA LYS A 33 -11.15 -17.69 -0.84
C LYS A 33 -11.15 -16.49 0.10
N ILE A 34 -9.99 -15.89 0.40
CA ILE A 34 -9.86 -14.77 1.35
C ILE A 34 -10.74 -13.58 0.94
N THR A 35 -10.79 -13.23 -0.34
CA THR A 35 -11.63 -12.12 -0.83
C THR A 35 -13.11 -12.39 -0.59
N ASN A 36 -13.57 -13.63 -0.82
CA ASN A 36 -14.95 -14.04 -0.59
C ASN A 36 -15.31 -14.03 0.89
N ILE A 37 -14.38 -14.46 1.75
CA ILE A 37 -14.55 -14.40 3.21
C ILE A 37 -14.71 -12.97 3.69
N LYS A 38 -13.83 -12.06 3.26
CA LYS A 38 -13.93 -10.63 3.59
C LYS A 38 -15.24 -10.03 3.11
N GLY A 39 -15.67 -10.38 1.89
CA GLY A 39 -16.97 -9.97 1.36
C GLY A 39 -18.16 -10.51 2.16
N ARG A 40 -18.12 -11.78 2.58
CA ARG A 40 -19.16 -12.41 3.40
C ARG A 40 -19.27 -11.76 4.77
N ILE A 41 -18.14 -11.49 5.42
CA ILE A 41 -18.12 -10.84 6.74
C ILE A 41 -18.56 -9.38 6.58
N GLY A 42 -18.05 -8.64 5.60
CA GLY A 42 -18.47 -7.26 5.33
C GLY A 42 -19.98 -7.12 5.10
N LYS A 43 -20.61 -8.07 4.40
CA LYS A 43 -22.07 -8.10 4.22
C LYS A 43 -22.86 -8.19 5.54
N LYS A 44 -22.36 -8.87 6.58
CA LYS A 44 -23.04 -8.95 7.88
C LYS A 44 -23.20 -7.58 8.54
N TYR A 45 -22.28 -6.67 8.25
CA TYR A 45 -22.23 -5.32 8.80
C TYR A 45 -22.70 -4.26 7.79
N ASN A 46 -23.40 -4.65 6.72
CA ASN A 46 -23.83 -3.76 5.63
C ASN A 46 -22.67 -2.96 4.97
N PHE A 47 -21.46 -3.51 4.99
CA PHE A 47 -20.29 -2.88 4.39
C PHE A 47 -20.15 -3.30 2.92
N ASN A 48 -20.45 -2.36 2.02
CA ASN A 48 -20.54 -2.60 0.58
C ASN A 48 -19.18 -2.68 -0.16
N LYS A 49 -18.06 -2.52 0.56
CA LYS A 49 -16.71 -2.58 -0.01
C LYS A 49 -15.96 -3.77 0.57
N VAL A 50 -14.91 -4.24 -0.11
CA VAL A 50 -14.02 -5.26 0.46
C VAL A 50 -12.97 -4.55 1.31
N ILE A 51 -12.82 -4.94 2.58
CA ILE A 51 -11.79 -4.39 3.46
C ILE A 51 -10.39 -4.70 2.93
N LYS A 52 -9.51 -3.69 3.00
CA LYS A 52 -8.11 -3.77 2.61
C LYS A 52 -7.33 -4.61 3.62
N ASN A 53 -6.33 -5.35 3.16
CA ASN A 53 -5.52 -6.18 4.05
C ASN A 53 -4.74 -5.34 5.06
N ALA A 54 -4.22 -4.17 4.66
CA ALA A 54 -3.53 -3.24 5.56
C ALA A 54 -4.41 -2.83 6.74
N THR A 55 -5.66 -2.44 6.47
CA THR A 55 -6.63 -2.08 7.52
C THR A 55 -6.88 -3.22 8.49
N ILE A 56 -6.94 -4.47 8.02
CA ILE A 56 -7.11 -5.63 8.91
C ILE A 56 -5.87 -5.81 9.81
N LEU A 57 -4.67 -5.60 9.26
CA LEU A 57 -3.41 -5.70 10.03
C LEU A 57 -3.31 -4.63 11.12
N ASP A 58 -3.88 -3.44 10.91
CA ASP A 58 -3.86 -2.35 11.90
C ASP A 58 -4.63 -2.70 13.19
N PHE A 59 -5.66 -3.56 13.11
CA PHE A 59 -6.49 -3.99 14.26
C PHE A 59 -6.07 -5.33 14.88
N ALA A 60 -4.98 -5.92 14.41
CA ALA A 60 -4.44 -7.16 14.94
C ALA A 60 -3.44 -6.91 16.07
N THR A 61 -3.43 -7.79 17.07
CA THR A 61 -2.37 -7.79 18.10
C THR A 61 -1.04 -8.25 17.50
N GLU A 62 0.08 -8.02 18.18
CA GLU A 62 1.40 -8.41 17.69
C GLU A 62 1.53 -9.94 17.49
N GLU A 63 0.88 -10.74 18.34
CA GLU A 63 0.83 -12.20 18.21
C GLU A 63 0.00 -12.62 16.99
N GLU A 64 -1.19 -12.02 16.81
CA GLU A 64 -2.07 -12.29 15.68
C GLU A 64 -1.39 -11.89 14.36
N LYS A 65 -0.71 -10.74 14.32
CA LYS A 65 0.04 -10.24 13.16
C LYS A 65 1.05 -11.25 12.63
N GLN A 66 1.77 -11.98 13.50
CA GLN A 66 2.75 -12.99 13.07
C GLN A 66 2.11 -14.10 12.23
N ILE A 67 0.87 -14.48 12.56
CA ILE A 67 0.11 -15.53 11.88
C ILE A 67 -0.58 -14.96 10.63
N ILE A 68 -1.40 -13.92 10.79
CA ILE A 68 -2.25 -13.42 9.72
C ILE A 68 -1.46 -12.72 8.61
N THR A 69 -0.28 -12.15 8.91
CA THR A 69 0.56 -11.53 7.88
C THR A 69 0.97 -12.55 6.82
N GLN A 70 1.30 -13.79 7.20
CA GLN A 70 1.65 -14.84 6.23
C GLN A 70 0.48 -15.21 5.30
N ILE A 71 -0.75 -15.11 5.82
CA ILE A 71 -1.98 -15.42 5.09
C ILE A 71 -2.39 -14.26 4.17
N LEU A 72 -2.37 -13.03 4.69
CA LEU A 72 -2.86 -11.83 4.02
C LEU A 72 -1.82 -11.20 3.06
N LYS A 73 -0.53 -11.50 3.23
CA LYS A 73 0.53 -10.98 2.37
C LYS A 73 0.44 -11.58 0.97
N ARG A 74 0.04 -10.74 0.00
CA ARG A 74 -0.28 -11.17 -1.37
C ARG A 74 0.93 -11.81 -2.08
N ARG A 75 2.13 -11.27 -1.90
CA ARG A 75 3.38 -11.82 -2.47
C ARG A 75 4.33 -12.22 -1.34
N ILE A 76 4.54 -13.53 -1.17
CA ILE A 76 5.43 -14.09 -0.13
C ILE A 76 6.90 -13.90 -0.50
N THR A 77 7.21 -13.80 -1.80
CA THR A 77 8.58 -13.70 -2.28
C THR A 77 9.29 -12.55 -1.57
N ARG A 78 10.21 -12.91 -0.68
CA ARG A 78 11.27 -12.00 -0.26
C ARG A 78 11.97 -11.57 -1.56
N THR A 79 12.35 -10.30 -1.66
CA THR A 79 13.49 -9.99 -2.52
C THR A 79 14.59 -10.99 -2.14
N ILE A 80 15.26 -11.61 -3.11
CA ILE A 80 16.16 -12.76 -2.87
C ILE A 80 17.24 -12.42 -1.81
N SER A 81 17.57 -11.13 -1.66
CA SER A 81 18.52 -10.57 -0.68
C SER A 81 17.88 -9.98 0.59
N GLY A 82 16.55 -9.94 0.70
CA GLY A 82 15.82 -9.24 1.76
C GLY A 82 15.86 -7.72 1.67
N VAL A 83 16.49 -7.17 0.62
CA VAL A 83 16.61 -5.73 0.39
C VAL A 83 15.30 -5.16 -0.14
N SER A 84 14.79 -4.12 0.51
CA SER A 84 13.63 -3.34 0.07
C SER A 84 14.07 -2.22 -0.87
N VAL A 85 13.59 -2.27 -2.10
CA VAL A 85 13.88 -1.26 -3.12
C VAL A 85 12.95 -0.05 -2.93
N ILE A 86 13.54 1.13 -2.71
CA ILE A 86 12.83 2.40 -2.58
C ILE A 86 13.29 3.34 -3.69
N ALA A 87 12.45 3.45 -4.73
CA ALA A 87 12.64 4.45 -5.77
C ALA A 87 12.10 5.82 -5.31
N ILE A 88 12.91 6.86 -5.46
CA ILE A 88 12.52 8.27 -5.23
C ILE A 88 12.75 9.08 -6.50
N MET A 89 12.05 10.20 -6.63
CA MET A 89 12.31 11.13 -7.73
C MET A 89 12.71 12.49 -7.17
N THR A 90 13.71 13.08 -7.83
CA THR A 90 14.05 14.47 -7.62
C THR A 90 13.04 15.37 -8.33
N LYS A 91 12.97 16.62 -7.89
CA LYS A 91 12.18 17.64 -8.59
C LYS A 91 12.68 17.77 -10.02
N LEU A 92 11.75 18.00 -10.94
CA LEU A 92 12.06 18.19 -12.36
C LEU A 92 13.12 19.28 -12.56
N LEU A 93 14.16 18.92 -13.31
CA LEU A 93 15.15 19.83 -13.87
C LEU A 93 15.02 19.84 -15.39
N PRO A 94 15.22 21.01 -16.04
CA PRO A 94 15.21 21.06 -17.49
C PRO A 94 16.33 20.19 -18.06
N CYS A 95 16.02 19.41 -19.10
CA CYS A 95 17.04 18.64 -19.81
C CYS A 95 17.95 19.58 -20.62
N PRO A 96 19.26 19.30 -20.72
CA PRO A 96 20.21 20.14 -21.47
C PRO A 96 20.00 20.04 -22.99
N GLY A 97 19.17 19.11 -23.47
CA GLY A 97 18.85 18.93 -24.87
C GLY A 97 17.42 18.44 -25.05
N ASN A 98 16.94 18.54 -26.29
CA ASN A 98 15.61 18.09 -26.68
C ASN A 98 15.71 16.69 -27.32
N CYS A 99 15.07 15.71 -26.71
CA CYS A 99 15.06 14.34 -27.20
C CYS A 99 13.73 14.04 -27.90
N VAL A 100 13.79 13.59 -29.16
CA VAL A 100 12.61 13.30 -30.00
C VAL A 100 11.74 12.17 -29.42
N TYR A 101 12.35 11.24 -28.68
CA TYR A 101 11.63 10.12 -28.04
C TYR A 101 11.11 10.45 -26.64
N CYS A 102 11.45 11.61 -26.10
CA CYS A 102 10.98 12.00 -24.79
C CYS A 102 9.50 12.36 -24.90
N PRO A 103 8.61 11.77 -24.08
CA PRO A 103 7.19 12.15 -24.11
C PRO A 103 7.02 13.61 -23.65
N GLY A 104 8.00 14.13 -22.91
CA GLY A 104 8.12 15.55 -22.60
C GLY A 104 7.27 15.94 -21.41
N GLN A 105 7.16 17.24 -21.18
CA GLN A 105 6.34 17.76 -20.08
C GLN A 105 4.86 17.82 -20.45
N ASP A 106 4.53 17.86 -21.74
CA ASP A 106 3.15 18.04 -22.23
C ASP A 106 2.33 16.76 -22.18
N SER A 107 2.98 15.60 -22.06
CA SER A 107 2.33 14.30 -21.87
C SER A 107 1.86 14.05 -20.43
N GLN A 108 2.04 15.01 -19.52
CA GLN A 108 1.79 14.86 -18.09
C GLN A 108 0.60 15.76 -17.70
N PRO A 109 -0.48 15.21 -17.12
CA PRO A 109 -1.75 15.94 -16.94
C PRO A 109 -1.70 16.97 -15.81
N ASP A 110 -0.93 16.71 -14.76
CA ASP A 110 -0.96 17.45 -13.51
C ASP A 110 0.42 18.07 -13.15
N GLN A 111 1.09 17.54 -12.12
CA GLN A 111 2.35 18.05 -11.61
C GLN A 111 3.53 17.40 -12.35
N LYS A 112 4.38 18.25 -12.94
CA LYS A 112 5.45 17.81 -13.83
C LYS A 112 6.55 17.01 -13.10
N VAL A 113 6.69 15.74 -13.46
CA VAL A 113 7.78 14.82 -13.09
C VAL A 113 8.87 14.81 -14.16
N ALA A 114 9.93 14.03 -13.95
CA ALA A 114 11.00 13.81 -14.93
C ALA A 114 10.43 13.57 -16.34
N GLN A 115 11.00 14.21 -17.37
CA GLN A 115 10.41 14.27 -18.72
C GLN A 115 10.21 12.90 -19.38
N SER A 116 10.92 11.87 -18.94
CA SER A 116 10.78 10.50 -19.44
C SER A 116 9.62 9.71 -18.81
N TYR A 117 8.90 10.27 -17.83
CA TYR A 117 7.81 9.60 -17.10
C TYR A 117 6.44 10.18 -17.48
N THR A 118 5.37 9.42 -17.21
CA THR A 118 3.98 9.86 -17.47
C THR A 118 3.30 10.52 -16.27
N GLY A 119 3.85 10.36 -15.06
CA GLY A 119 3.29 10.89 -13.82
C GLY A 119 2.32 9.94 -13.11
N HIS A 120 1.87 8.88 -13.78
CA HIS A 120 0.93 7.88 -13.24
C HIS A 120 1.63 6.68 -12.60
N GLU A 121 2.96 6.63 -12.68
CA GLU A 121 3.73 5.56 -12.05
C GLU A 121 3.70 5.70 -10.52
N PRO A 122 3.70 4.60 -9.75
CA PRO A 122 3.61 4.67 -8.28
C PRO A 122 4.70 5.51 -7.60
N ALA A 123 5.93 5.50 -8.14
CA ALA A 123 7.01 6.32 -7.64
C ALA A 123 6.75 7.81 -7.94
N ALA A 124 6.39 8.11 -9.19
CA ALA A 124 6.04 9.46 -9.64
C ALA A 124 4.90 10.09 -8.83
N MET A 125 3.80 9.36 -8.65
CA MET A 125 2.68 9.82 -7.82
C MET A 125 3.09 10.06 -6.36
N ARG A 126 3.95 9.21 -5.79
CA ARG A 126 4.48 9.41 -4.43
C ARG A 126 5.34 10.67 -4.35
N SER A 127 6.18 10.91 -5.36
CA SER A 127 7.04 12.10 -5.43
C SER A 127 6.21 13.37 -5.52
N ILE A 128 5.19 13.38 -6.38
CA ILE A 128 4.19 14.45 -6.50
C ILE A 128 3.53 14.72 -5.14
N TYR A 129 2.97 13.67 -4.50
CA TYR A 129 2.27 13.78 -3.22
C TYR A 129 3.15 14.35 -2.09
N ASN A 130 4.44 14.00 -2.09
CA ASN A 130 5.41 14.46 -1.09
C ASN A 130 6.15 15.74 -1.50
N ASN A 131 5.72 16.42 -2.57
CA ASN A 131 6.37 17.63 -3.11
C ASN A 131 7.88 17.45 -3.38
N TYR A 132 8.27 16.25 -3.81
CA TYR A 132 9.65 15.85 -4.08
C TYR A 132 10.61 15.95 -2.87
N ASP A 133 10.08 16.03 -1.65
CA ASP A 133 10.87 15.97 -0.43
C ASP A 133 11.47 14.57 -0.26
N PRO A 134 12.80 14.42 -0.24
CA PRO A 134 13.44 13.09 -0.24
C PRO A 134 13.13 12.32 1.05
N TYR A 135 13.11 13.00 2.20
CA TYR A 135 12.84 12.36 3.48
C TYR A 135 11.40 11.83 3.55
N LYS A 136 10.42 12.65 3.14
CA LYS A 136 9.01 12.27 3.14
C LYS A 136 8.70 11.16 2.14
N GLN A 137 9.32 11.18 0.96
CA GLN A 137 9.16 10.12 -0.04
C GLN A 137 9.62 8.75 0.49
N VAL A 138 10.80 8.71 1.12
CA VAL A 138 11.34 7.49 1.72
C VAL A 138 10.44 7.02 2.86
N GLN A 139 10.11 7.92 3.79
CA GLN A 139 9.29 7.59 4.96
C GLN A 139 7.90 7.08 4.56
N SER A 140 7.27 7.71 3.56
CA SER A 140 5.99 7.27 3.00
C SER A 140 6.10 5.85 2.43
N ARG A 141 7.18 5.54 1.70
CA ARG A 141 7.37 4.20 1.13
C ARG A 141 7.62 3.14 2.20
N ILE A 142 8.40 3.45 3.23
CA ILE A 142 8.64 2.53 4.35
C ILE A 142 7.29 2.17 5.00
N ARG A 143 6.47 3.18 5.36
CA ARG A 143 5.14 2.96 5.94
C ARG A 143 4.24 2.15 5.03
N ASP A 144 4.23 2.43 3.72
CA ASP A 144 3.41 1.65 2.77
C ASP A 144 3.78 0.17 2.79
N LEU A 145 5.08 -0.16 2.87
CA LEU A 145 5.59 -1.52 2.91
C LEU A 145 5.27 -2.22 4.24
N GLU A 146 5.45 -1.52 5.36
CA GLU A 146 5.14 -2.04 6.69
C GLU A 146 3.63 -2.32 6.84
N ALA A 147 2.79 -1.40 6.36
CA ALA A 147 1.33 -1.54 6.38
C ALA A 147 0.82 -2.77 5.59
N ILE A 148 1.59 -3.28 4.63
CA ILE A 148 1.27 -4.52 3.90
C ILE A 148 2.02 -5.76 4.44
N GLY A 149 2.68 -5.64 5.59
CA GLY A 149 3.38 -6.73 6.26
C GLY A 149 4.74 -7.08 5.65
N HIS A 150 5.44 -6.10 5.08
CA HIS A 150 6.84 -6.25 4.69
C HIS A 150 7.75 -5.65 5.76
N ILE A 151 8.79 -6.39 6.12
CA ILE A 151 9.87 -5.91 6.98
C ILE A 151 10.82 -5.09 6.10
N VAL A 152 11.18 -3.89 6.56
CA VAL A 152 12.04 -2.95 5.82
C VAL A 152 13.30 -2.69 6.65
N ASP A 153 14.18 -3.70 6.73
CA ASP A 153 15.43 -3.68 7.50
C ASP A 153 16.64 -3.26 6.65
N LYS A 154 16.62 -3.57 5.36
CA LYS A 154 17.68 -3.24 4.39
C LYS A 154 17.08 -2.49 3.22
N ILE A 155 17.61 -1.32 2.89
CA ILE A 155 17.07 -0.46 1.84
C ILE A 155 18.13 -0.21 0.77
N GLU A 156 17.71 -0.29 -0.48
CA GLU A 156 18.46 0.19 -1.64
C GLU A 156 17.67 1.30 -2.32
N PHE A 157 18.34 2.42 -2.57
CA PHE A 157 17.73 3.59 -3.21
C PHE A 157 17.94 3.55 -4.71
N PHE A 158 16.90 3.94 -5.45
CA PHE A 158 16.90 4.14 -6.90
C PHE A 158 16.31 5.49 -7.27
#